data_AF-A0A202CHR8-F1
#
_entry.id   AF-A0A202CHR8-F1
#
_cell.length_a   1.000
_cell.length_b   1.000
_cell.length_c   1.000
_cell.angle_alpha   90.00
_cell.angle_beta   90.00
_cell.angle_gamma   90.00
#
_symmetry.space_group_name_H-M   'P 1'
#
loop_
_entity.id
_entity.type
_entity.pdbx_description
1 polymer ?
#
loop_
_entity_poly.entity_id
_entity_poly.type
_entity_poly.pdbx_seq_one_letter_code
_entity_poly.pdbx_strand_id
1 'polypeptide(L)'
;MKTSVYIFLLTQLPFNLIKSQNTVDNPYLFQTWKFKNTEHLNAVYEKSKYSDKNTLNFRLSKDGKVIANWVENICYSEDKKPKFKFKKIKGSWEKISDSVIHINFTTNVSLKGNYIISNLTEEQLTLKMFINLKKK
;
A
#
# COMPACT_ATOMS: atom_id res chain seq x y z
N MET A 1 55.63 -15.34 37.37
CA MET A 1 54.51 -15.71 36.45
C MET A 1 53.51 -14.57 36.48
N LYS A 2 53.27 -13.89 35.34
CA LYS A 2 52.31 -12.78 35.24
C LYS A 2 50.95 -13.34 34.83
N THR A 3 49.96 -13.32 35.72
CA THR A 3 48.58 -13.67 35.41
C THR A 3 47.88 -12.45 34.81
N SER A 4 47.58 -12.52 33.51
CA SER A 4 46.82 -11.52 32.80
C SER A 4 45.33 -11.85 32.91
N VAL A 5 44.58 -11.04 33.65
CA VAL A 5 43.12 -11.17 33.77
C VAL A 5 42.49 -10.39 32.63
N TYR A 6 41.98 -11.12 31.63
CA TYR A 6 41.19 -10.53 30.54
C TYR A 6 39.79 -10.18 31.06
N ILE A 7 39.54 -8.89 31.28
CA ILE A 7 38.22 -8.34 31.56
C ILE A 7 37.42 -8.37 30.24
N PHE A 8 36.47 -9.29 30.16
CA PHE A 8 35.46 -9.31 29.09
C PHE A 8 34.54 -8.09 29.26
N LEU A 9 34.80 -7.04 28.48
CA LEU A 9 33.85 -5.96 28.23
C LEU A 9 32.71 -6.53 27.37
N LEU A 10 31.65 -7.01 28.01
CA LEU A 10 30.38 -7.28 27.36
C LEU A 10 29.75 -5.92 26.99
N THR A 11 29.99 -5.48 25.76
CA THR A 11 29.32 -4.31 25.19
C THR A 11 27.82 -4.62 25.13
N GLN A 12 27.04 -3.88 25.90
CA GLN A 12 25.58 -3.91 25.80
C GLN A 12 25.20 -3.39 24.42
N LEU A 13 24.87 -4.30 23.50
CA LEU A 13 24.16 -3.96 22.27
C LEU A 13 22.83 -3.33 22.71
N PRO A 14 22.51 -2.09 22.32
CA PRO A 14 21.15 -1.61 22.47
C PRO A 14 20.29 -2.51 21.59
N PHE A 15 19.53 -3.41 22.21
CA PHE A 15 18.38 -4.02 21.57
C PHE A 15 17.45 -2.86 21.23
N ASN A 16 17.62 -2.28 20.04
CA ASN A 16 16.61 -1.46 19.42
C ASN A 16 15.42 -2.39 19.24
N LEU A 17 14.54 -2.43 20.24
CA LEU A 17 13.19 -2.94 20.13
C LEU A 17 12.60 -2.17 18.95
N ILE A 18 12.58 -2.78 17.76
CA ILE A 18 11.82 -2.28 16.63
C ILE A 18 10.37 -2.45 17.07
N LYS A 19 9.82 -1.45 17.77
CA LYS A 19 8.39 -1.30 17.93
C LYS A 19 7.84 -1.39 16.51
N SER A 20 6.99 -2.39 16.25
CA SER A 20 6.14 -2.41 15.07
C SER A 20 5.45 -1.05 15.00
N GLN A 21 5.97 -0.15 14.17
CA GLN A 21 5.42 1.19 14.05
C GLN A 21 4.08 0.99 13.32
N ASN A 22 2.98 1.37 13.98
CA ASN A 22 1.64 1.23 13.40
C ASN A 22 1.61 1.99 12.07
N THR A 23 1.72 1.23 10.98
CA THR A 23 1.89 1.76 9.62
C THR A 23 0.59 2.38 9.14
N VAL A 24 -0.54 1.94 9.70
CA VAL A 24 -1.87 2.47 9.39
C VAL A 24 -2.10 3.87 10.00
N ASP A 25 -1.40 4.22 11.08
CA ASP A 25 -1.48 5.56 11.67
C ASP A 25 -0.52 6.56 11.00
N ASN A 26 0.35 6.09 10.11
CA ASN A 26 1.33 6.94 9.45
C ASN A 26 0.61 7.96 8.55
N PRO A 27 0.87 9.28 8.71
CA PRO A 27 0.18 10.32 7.95
C PRO A 27 0.36 10.19 6.43
N TYR A 28 1.45 9.58 5.97
CA TYR A 28 1.71 9.36 4.55
C TYR A 28 0.65 8.46 3.90
N LEU A 29 0.00 7.57 4.66
CA LEU A 29 -1.05 6.70 4.14
C LEU A 29 -2.22 7.49 3.53
N PHE A 30 -2.50 8.69 4.04
CA PHE A 30 -3.66 9.52 3.67
C PHE A 30 -3.40 10.48 2.50
N GLN A 31 -2.30 10.27 1.78
CA GLN A 31 -1.96 10.97 0.55
C GLN A 31 -2.68 10.35 -0.68
N THR A 32 -2.52 10.97 -1.85
CA THR A 32 -2.98 10.37 -3.10
C THR A 32 -1.89 9.47 -3.66
N TRP A 33 -2.24 8.22 -3.90
CA TRP A 33 -1.35 7.17 -4.40
C TRP A 33 -1.72 6.84 -5.84
N LYS A 34 -0.78 7.08 -6.77
CA LYS A 34 -0.92 6.74 -8.18
C LYS A 34 -0.24 5.40 -8.44
N PHE A 35 -0.93 4.50 -9.13
CA PHE A 35 -0.37 3.21 -9.49
C PHE A 35 0.82 3.39 -10.42
N LYS A 36 1.93 2.72 -10.10
CA LYS A 36 3.16 2.75 -10.89
C LYS A 36 3.33 1.44 -11.65
N ASN A 37 3.40 0.32 -10.95
CA ASN A 37 3.68 -1.00 -11.49
C ASN A 37 3.32 -2.10 -10.47
N THR A 38 3.56 -3.35 -10.88
CA THR A 38 3.51 -4.52 -10.00
C THR A 38 4.91 -5.07 -9.82
N GLU A 39 5.36 -5.24 -8.58
CA GLU A 39 6.67 -5.81 -8.25
C GLU A 39 6.48 -7.01 -7.32
N HIS A 40 6.94 -8.19 -7.75
CA HIS A 40 6.77 -9.44 -6.99
C HIS A 40 5.33 -9.70 -6.52
N LEU A 41 4.35 -9.45 -7.41
CA LEU A 41 2.89 -9.53 -7.15
C LEU A 41 2.35 -8.48 -6.16
N ASN A 42 3.16 -7.51 -5.73
CA ASN A 42 2.71 -6.38 -4.94
C ASN A 42 2.39 -5.20 -5.84
N ALA A 43 1.33 -4.47 -5.53
CA ALA A 43 1.02 -3.23 -6.22
C ALA A 43 1.87 -2.10 -5.62
N VAL A 44 2.62 -1.40 -6.47
CA VAL A 44 3.48 -0.28 -6.08
C VAL A 44 2.84 1.01 -6.56
N TYR A 45 2.82 1.99 -5.66
CA TYR A 45 2.24 3.30 -5.88
C TYR A 45 3.26 4.38 -5.55
N GLU A 46 3.21 5.45 -6.32
CA GLU A 46 3.96 6.68 -6.10
C GLU A 46 3.03 7.78 -5.58
N LYS A 47 3.58 8.69 -4.78
CA LYS A 47 2.87 9.90 -4.34
C LYS A 47 2.48 10.72 -5.57
N SER A 48 1.25 11.20 -5.57
CA SER A 48 0.77 12.15 -6.57
C SER A 48 0.24 13.40 -5.89
N LYS A 49 0.63 14.57 -6.39
CA LYS A 49 0.09 15.86 -5.92
C LYS A 49 -1.40 16.01 -6.22
N TYR A 50 -1.91 15.35 -7.26
CA TYR A 50 -3.28 15.50 -7.73
C TYR A 50 -3.93 14.16 -8.06
N SER A 51 -5.24 14.04 -7.80
CA SER A 51 -6.05 12.95 -8.35
C SER A 51 -6.28 13.21 -9.83
N ASP A 52 -5.34 12.78 -10.65
CA ASP A 52 -5.45 12.84 -12.11
C ASP A 52 -6.55 11.89 -12.57
N LYS A 53 -7.54 12.43 -13.29
CA LYS A 53 -8.70 11.67 -13.78
C LYS A 53 -8.33 10.67 -14.89
N ASN A 54 -7.12 10.72 -15.42
CA ASN A 54 -6.66 9.85 -16.50
C ASN A 54 -5.67 8.77 -16.04
N THR A 55 -5.50 8.57 -14.73
CA THR A 55 -4.58 7.57 -14.18
C THR A 55 -5.26 6.72 -13.13
N LEU A 56 -4.74 5.50 -12.92
CA LEU A 56 -5.10 4.70 -11.76
C LEU A 56 -4.54 5.35 -10.50
N ASN A 57 -5.41 5.85 -9.63
CA ASN A 57 -5.01 6.39 -8.33
C ASN A 57 -6.08 6.18 -7.28
N PHE A 58 -5.70 6.27 -6.01
CA PHE A 58 -6.63 6.27 -4.89
C PHE A 58 -6.12 7.13 -3.75
N ARG A 59 -7.03 7.46 -2.83
CA ARG A 59 -6.73 8.15 -1.58
C ARG A 59 -7.57 7.58 -0.45
N LEU A 60 -6.92 7.25 0.66
CA LEU A 60 -7.56 6.93 1.92
C LEU A 60 -7.72 8.20 2.75
N SER A 61 -8.87 8.34 3.40
CA SER A 61 -9.16 9.44 4.32
C SER A 61 -9.21 8.91 5.74
N LYS A 62 -8.76 9.70 6.72
CA LYS A 62 -8.73 9.29 8.15
C LYS A 62 -10.10 8.89 8.70
N ASP A 63 -11.18 9.35 8.08
CA ASP A 63 -12.57 9.03 8.43
C ASP A 63 -13.07 7.70 7.82
N GLY A 64 -12.16 6.84 7.34
CA GLY A 64 -12.51 5.52 6.80
C GLY A 64 -13.05 5.53 5.38
N LYS A 65 -12.96 6.66 4.64
CA LYS A 65 -13.39 6.72 3.23
C LYS A 65 -12.24 6.47 2.26
N VAL A 66 -12.53 5.79 1.14
CA VAL A 66 -11.62 5.69 0.00
C VAL A 66 -12.27 6.28 -1.25
N ILE A 67 -11.47 7.02 -2.02
CA ILE A 67 -11.83 7.46 -3.37
C ILE A 67 -10.76 6.95 -4.30
N ALA A 68 -11.16 6.32 -5.40
CA ALA A 68 -10.24 5.87 -6.44
C ALA A 68 -10.69 6.35 -7.81
N ASN A 69 -9.72 6.56 -8.70
CA ASN A 69 -9.96 6.64 -10.12
C ASN A 69 -9.55 5.29 -10.74
N TRP A 70 -10.53 4.58 -11.28
CA TRP A 70 -10.37 3.20 -11.73
C TRP A 70 -10.74 3.04 -13.20
N VAL A 71 -10.16 2.06 -13.88
CA VAL A 71 -10.53 1.74 -15.27
C VAL A 71 -11.95 1.20 -15.29
N GLU A 72 -12.85 1.88 -15.99
CA GLU A 72 -14.23 1.45 -16.25
C GLU A 72 -14.29 0.55 -17.48
N ASN A 73 -13.60 0.95 -18.56
CA ASN A 73 -13.59 0.22 -19.82
C ASN A 73 -12.27 0.41 -20.56
N ILE A 74 -11.94 -0.58 -21.39
CA ILE A 74 -10.83 -0.52 -22.35
C ILE A 74 -11.46 -0.40 -23.73
N CYS A 75 -11.23 0.72 -24.40
CA CYS A 75 -11.67 0.93 -25.77
C CYS A 75 -10.49 0.70 -26.70
N TYR A 76 -10.66 -0.17 -27.69
CA TYR A 76 -9.71 -0.36 -28.77
C TYR A 76 -10.16 0.54 -29.92
N SER A 77 -9.44 1.63 -30.17
CA SER A 77 -9.62 2.37 -31.43
C SER A 77 -8.88 1.67 -32.56
N GLU A 78 -9.25 1.96 -33.81
CA GLU A 78 -8.67 1.39 -35.04
C GLU A 78 -7.12 1.45 -35.06
N ASP A 79 -6.54 2.41 -34.34
CA ASP A 79 -5.10 2.62 -34.13
C ASP A 79 -4.39 1.58 -33.21
N LYS A 80 -5.05 0.48 -32.82
CA LYS A 80 -4.52 -0.64 -32.00
C LYS A 80 -4.01 -0.30 -30.58
N LYS A 81 -3.99 0.96 -30.16
CA LYS A 81 -3.62 1.36 -28.79
C LYS A 81 -4.84 1.34 -27.87
N PRO A 82 -4.80 0.64 -26.73
CA PRO A 82 -5.90 0.64 -25.78
C PRO A 82 -6.07 2.04 -25.17
N LYS A 83 -7.27 2.61 -25.29
CA LYS A 83 -7.69 3.82 -24.58
C LYS A 83 -8.46 3.40 -23.34
N PHE A 84 -7.91 3.74 -22.18
CA PHE A 84 -8.55 3.46 -20.90
C PHE A 84 -9.52 4.60 -20.55
N LYS A 85 -10.79 4.25 -20.34
CA LYS A 85 -11.76 5.18 -19.76
C LYS A 85 -11.74 5.00 -18.25
N PHE A 86 -11.51 6.08 -17.53
CA PHE A 86 -11.47 6.07 -16.08
C PHE A 86 -12.74 6.64 -15.46
N LYS A 87 -13.07 6.14 -14.28
CA LYS A 87 -14.20 6.62 -13.48
C LYS A 87 -13.81 6.73 -12.02
N LYS A 88 -14.31 7.78 -11.39
CA LYS A 88 -14.21 7.94 -9.94
C LYS A 88 -15.18 6.97 -9.25
N ILE A 89 -14.63 6.11 -8.41
CA ILE A 89 -15.36 5.20 -7.53
C ILE A 89 -15.10 5.58 -6.08
N LYS A 90 -16.06 5.25 -5.21
CA LYS A 90 -16.01 5.52 -3.77
C LYS A 90 -16.16 4.23 -3.00
N GLY A 91 -15.69 4.24 -1.76
CA GLY A 91 -15.76 3.10 -0.88
C GLY A 91 -15.40 3.47 0.55
N SER A 92 -15.17 2.43 1.34
CA SER A 92 -14.63 2.53 2.69
C SER A 92 -13.33 1.75 2.82
N TRP A 93 -12.56 2.08 3.84
CA TRP A 93 -11.44 1.28 4.30
C TRP A 93 -11.45 1.22 5.82
N GLU A 94 -10.84 0.18 6.38
CA GLU A 94 -10.69 0.01 7.82
C GLU A 94 -9.34 -0.61 8.16
N LYS A 95 -8.87 -0.32 9.37
CA LYS A 95 -7.69 -0.97 9.96
C LYS A 95 -8.08 -2.36 10.44
N ILE A 96 -7.37 -3.38 9.98
CA ILE A 96 -7.48 -4.75 10.49
C ILE A 96 -6.37 -5.05 11.50
N SER A 97 -5.16 -4.55 11.25
CA SER A 97 -4.03 -4.61 12.19
C SER A 97 -3.03 -3.49 11.91
N ASP A 98 -1.91 -3.44 12.62
CA ASP A 98 -0.90 -2.37 12.51
C ASP A 98 -0.29 -2.20 11.11
N SER A 99 -0.39 -3.22 10.24
CA SER A 99 0.09 -3.17 8.86
C SER A 99 -0.94 -3.68 7.85
N VAL A 100 -2.17 -3.99 8.29
CA VAL A 100 -3.20 -4.57 7.41
C VAL A 100 -4.42 -3.66 7.36
N ILE A 101 -4.85 -3.35 6.14
CA ILE A 101 -6.08 -2.62 5.85
C ILE A 101 -7.04 -3.49 5.02
N HIS A 102 -8.33 -3.30 5.23
CA HIS A 102 -9.37 -3.79 4.32
C HIS A 102 -9.89 -2.62 3.50
N ILE A 103 -9.96 -2.78 2.18
CA ILE A 103 -10.55 -1.81 1.27
C ILE A 103 -11.79 -2.42 0.63
N ASN A 104 -12.91 -1.69 0.71
CA ASN A 104 -14.18 -2.10 0.13
C ASN A 104 -14.73 -0.97 -0.76
N PHE A 105 -14.98 -1.28 -2.02
CA PHE A 105 -15.61 -0.34 -2.96
C PHE A 105 -17.09 -0.69 -3.13
N THR A 106 -17.91 0.33 -3.39
CA THR A 106 -19.35 0.12 -3.67
C THR A 106 -19.57 -0.64 -4.98
N THR A 107 -18.64 -0.51 -5.92
CA THR A 107 -18.60 -1.25 -7.18
C THR A 107 -17.72 -2.48 -7.03
N ASN A 108 -18.11 -3.60 -7.65
CA ASN A 108 -17.29 -4.81 -7.68
C ASN A 108 -16.05 -4.60 -8.57
N VAL A 109 -14.96 -4.14 -7.96
CA VAL A 109 -13.65 -3.95 -8.60
C VAL A 109 -12.62 -4.86 -7.95
N SER A 110 -11.60 -5.25 -8.70
CA SER A 110 -10.53 -6.15 -8.25
C SER A 110 -9.67 -5.59 -7.09
N LEU A 111 -9.84 -4.31 -6.74
CA LEU A 111 -9.21 -3.66 -5.59
C LEU A 111 -9.89 -3.96 -4.24
N LYS A 112 -11.00 -4.68 -4.22
CA LYS A 112 -11.66 -5.04 -2.96
C LYS A 112 -10.87 -6.15 -2.26
N GLY A 113 -10.50 -5.95 -1.00
CA GLY A 113 -9.86 -6.99 -0.19
C GLY A 113 -8.97 -6.50 0.93
N ASN A 114 -8.27 -7.45 1.55
CA ASN A 114 -7.27 -7.19 2.58
C ASN A 114 -5.91 -6.95 1.92
N TYR A 115 -5.18 -5.96 2.43
CA TYR A 115 -3.85 -5.60 1.98
C TYR A 115 -2.90 -5.46 3.15
N ILE A 116 -1.70 -6.04 3.01
CA ILE A 116 -0.56 -5.73 3.86
C ILE A 116 0.15 -4.52 3.28
N ILE A 117 0.36 -3.49 4.10
CA ILE A 117 1.24 -2.37 3.79
C ILE A 117 2.68 -2.86 4.00
N SER A 118 3.33 -3.27 2.91
CA SER A 118 4.69 -3.83 2.97
C SER A 118 5.78 -2.77 2.93
N ASN A 119 5.47 -1.59 2.41
CA ASN A 119 6.33 -0.41 2.44
C ASN A 119 5.47 0.85 2.45
N LEU A 120 5.84 1.83 3.26
CA LEU A 120 5.21 3.15 3.30
C LEU A 120 6.26 4.21 3.63
N THR A 121 6.56 5.05 2.66
CA THR A 121 7.39 6.25 2.81
C THR A 121 6.59 7.47 2.40
N GLU A 122 7.19 8.65 2.43
CA GLU A 122 6.54 9.85 1.90
C GLU A 122 6.16 9.70 0.42
N GLU A 123 7.03 9.05 -0.37
CA GLU A 123 6.95 9.03 -1.83
C GLU A 123 6.43 7.70 -2.40
N GLN A 124 6.41 6.63 -1.61
CA GLN A 124 6.03 5.30 -2.08
C GLN A 124 5.12 4.56 -1.10
N LEU A 125 4.13 3.87 -1.66
CA LEU A 125 3.32 2.89 -0.96
C LEU A 125 3.39 1.56 -1.73
N THR A 126 3.60 0.46 -1.01
CA THR A 126 3.50 -0.89 -1.58
C THR A 126 2.46 -1.69 -0.82
N LEU A 127 1.49 -2.21 -1.57
CA LEU A 127 0.40 -3.03 -1.06
C LEU A 127 0.52 -4.46 -1.58
N LYS A 128 0.50 -5.42 -0.65
CA LYS A 128 0.42 -6.85 -0.95
C LYS A 128 -1.00 -7.33 -0.70
N MET A 129 -1.69 -7.79 -1.75
CA MET A 129 -3.04 -8.32 -1.62
C MET A 129 -3.01 -9.72 -0.99
N PHE A 130 -3.89 -9.98 -0.02
CA PHE A 130 -4.18 -11.33 0.42
C PHE A 130 -5.02 -12.05 -0.63
N ILE A 131 -4.38 -12.88 -1.45
CA ILE A 131 -5.10 -13.84 -2.29
C ILE A 131 -5.32 -15.09 -1.45
N ASN A 132 -6.48 -15.20 -0.81
CA ASN A 132 -6.89 -16.48 -0.24
C ASN A 132 -7.29 -17.39 -1.40
N LEU A 133 -6.32 -18.15 -1.92
CA LEU A 133 -6.57 -19.21 -2.88
C LEU A 133 -7.37 -20.28 -2.14
N LYS A 134 -8.70 -20.15 -2.12
CA LYS A 134 -9.56 -21.29 -1.82
C LYS A 134 -9.18 -22.36 -2.84
N LYS A 135 -8.47 -23.39 -2.40
CA LYS A 135 -8.29 -24.62 -3.18
C LYS A 135 -9.70 -25.11 -3.52
N LYS A 136 -10.04 -25.09 -4.81
CA LYS A 136 -11.22 -25.76 -5.33
C LYS A 136 -11.02 -27.27 -5.21
#